data_AF-A0A920IU87-F1
#
_entry.id   AF-A0A920IU87-F1
#
_cell.length_a   1.000
_cell.length_b   1.000
_cell.length_c   1.000
_cell.angle_alpha   90.00
_cell.angle_beta   90.00
_cell.angle_gamma   90.00
#
_symmetry.space_group_name_H-M   'P 1'
#
loop_
_entity.id
_entity.type
_entity.pdbx_description
1 polymer ?
#
loop_
_entity_poly.entity_id
_entity_poly.type
_entity_poly.pdbx_seq_one_letter_code
_entity_poly.pdbx_strand_id
1 'polypeptide(L)' 'MLERFEDKLEKLKKGLEWMSKDRKVVLPHHKTFELVEEMLEIVESLKKEKNDK' A
#
# COMPACT_ATOMS: atom_id res chain seq x y z
N MET A 1 -18.65 -2.79 -5.07
CA MET A 1 -17.64 -2.11 -5.93
C MET A 1 -16.95 -0.96 -5.18
N LEU A 2 -17.68 -0.14 -4.41
CA LEU A 2 -17.11 0.91 -3.54
C LEU A 2 -16.28 0.36 -2.37
N GLU A 3 -16.76 -0.70 -1.69
CA GLU A 3 -16.02 -1.35 -0.57
C GLU A 3 -14.59 -1.75 -0.96
N ARG A 4 -14.41 -2.29 -2.17
CA ARG A 4 -13.10 -2.76 -2.67
C ARG A 4 -12.10 -1.63 -2.91
N PHE A 5 -12.57 -0.41 -3.14
CA PHE A 5 -11.74 0.77 -3.35
C PHE A 5 -11.27 1.35 -2.01
N GLU A 6 -12.19 1.44 -1.04
CA GLU A 6 -11.90 1.89 0.32
C GLU A 6 -10.92 0.94 1.03
N ASP A 7 -11.08 -0.38 0.86
CA ASP A 7 -10.15 -1.38 1.40
C ASP A 7 -8.71 -1.21 0.89
N LYS A 8 -8.55 -0.90 -0.40
CA LYS A 8 -7.25 -0.65 -1.02
C LYS A 8 -6.60 0.63 -0.50
N LEU A 9 -7.39 1.68 -0.32
CA LEU A 9 -6.91 2.94 0.27
C LEU A 9 -6.47 2.74 1.72
N GLU A 10 -7.21 1.97 2.52
CA GLU A 10 -6.85 1.69 3.91
C GLU A 10 -5.57 0.85 4.01
N LYS A 11 -5.37 -0.12 3.11
CA LYS A 11 -4.10 -0.86 3.01
C LYS A 11 -2.93 0.06 2.67
N LEU A 12 -3.10 0.98 1.71
CA LEU A 12 -2.08 1.96 1.38
C LEU A 12 -1.76 2.86 2.58
N LYS A 13 -2.76 3.37 3.28
CA LYS A 13 -2.56 4.19 4.47
C LYS A 13 -1.74 3.47 5.54
N LYS A 14 -2.08 2.22 5.86
CA LYS A 14 -1.36 1.42 6.87
C LYS A 14 0.09 1.15 6.48
N GLY A 15 0.36 0.88 5.20
CA GLY A 15 1.72 0.70 4.70
C GLY A 15 2.56 1.98 4.85
N LEU A 16 2.00 3.15 4.52
CA LEU A 16 2.65 4.44 4.73
C LEU A 16 2.96 4.68 6.22
N GLU A 17 1.99 4.39 7.10
CA GLU A 17 2.17 4.52 8.56
C GLU A 17 3.27 3.60 9.09
N TRP A 18 3.42 2.39 8.56
CA TRP A 18 4.49 1.47 8.92
C TRP A 18 5.86 1.97 8.49
N MET A 19 5.94 2.57 7.29
CA MET A 19 7.18 3.18 6.79
C MET A 19 7.54 4.48 7.50
N SER A 20 6.56 5.20 8.07
CA SER A 20 6.80 6.44 8.82
C SER A 20 7.18 6.22 10.29
N LYS A 21 7.13 4.98 10.81
CA LYS A 21 7.53 4.69 12.19
C LYS A 21 9.03 4.87 12.39
N ASP A 22 9.39 5.38 13.57
CA ASP A 22 10.77 5.67 13.96
C ASP A 22 11.70 4.45 13.73
N ARG A 23 12.96 4.68 13.33
CA ARG A 23 13.92 3.64 12.87
C ARG A 23 14.14 2.51 13.89
N LYS A 24 13.78 2.73 15.15
CA LYS A 24 13.82 1.73 16.23
C LYS A 24 12.73 0.64 16.13
N VAL A 25 11.71 0.83 15.31
CA VAL A 25 10.58 -0.09 15.09
C VAL A 25 10.36 -0.35 13.59
N VAL A 26 11.39 -0.12 12.78
CA VAL A 26 11.35 -0.31 11.32
C VAL A 26 11.40 -1.80 11.00
N LEU A 27 10.60 -2.21 10.01
CA LEU A 27 10.63 -3.55 9.44
C LEU A 27 12.05 -3.88 8.92
N PRO A 28 12.52 -5.13 9.01
CA PRO A 28 13.75 -5.54 8.37
C PRO A 28 13.77 -5.11 6.89
N HIS A 29 14.92 -4.69 6.37
CA HIS A 29 15.03 -4.11 5.02
C HIS A 29 14.29 -4.89 3.93
N HIS A 30 14.42 -6.22 3.90
CA HIS A 30 13.72 -7.07 2.94
C HIS A 30 12.19 -6.95 3.03
N LYS A 31 11.64 -6.91 4.25
CA LYS A 31 10.19 -6.73 4.47
C LYS A 31 9.71 -5.33 4.11
N THR A 32 10.57 -4.32 4.22
CA THR A 32 10.26 -2.96 3.77
C THR A 32 10.16 -2.90 2.25
N PHE A 33 11.03 -3.60 1.50
CA PHE A 33 10.93 -3.69 0.05
C PHE A 33 9.68 -4.46 -0.40
N GLU A 34 9.41 -5.61 0.20
CA GLU A 34 8.17 -6.38 -0.05
C GLU A 34 6.91 -5.54 0.19
N LEU A 35 6.89 -4.76 1.29
CA LEU A 35 5.77 -3.87 1.60
C LEU A 35 5.60 -2.77 0.54
N VAL A 36 6.71 -2.17 0.08
CA VAL A 36 6.66 -1.16 -0.98
C VAL A 36 6.14 -1.75 -2.30
N GLU A 37 6.59 -2.95 -2.68
CA GLU A 37 6.11 -3.64 -3.88
C GLU A 37 4.60 -3.93 -3.79
N GLU A 38 4.11 -4.43 -2.66
CA GLU A 38 2.67 -4.67 -2.44
C GLU A 38 1.86 -3.37 -2.57
N MET A 39 2.38 -2.26 -2.02
CA MET A 39 1.73 -0.95 -2.14
C MET A 39 1.70 -0.44 -3.58
N LEU A 40 2.78 -0.63 -4.34
CA LEU A 40 2.84 -0.26 -5.75
C LEU A 40 1.85 -1.07 -6.60
N GLU A 41 1.70 -2.37 -6.34
CA GLU A 41 0.68 -3.20 -7.01
C GLU A 41 -0.74 -2.72 -6.73
N ILE A 42 -1.04 -2.32 -5.48
CA ILE A 42 -2.35 -1.77 -5.13
C ILE A 42 -2.60 -0.47 -5.91
N VAL A 43 -1.60 0.42 -6.02
CA VAL A 43 -1.71 1.66 -6.80
C VAL A 43 -1.97 1.37 -8.28
N GLU A 44 -1.25 0.43 -8.89
CA GLU A 44 -1.46 0.07 -10.30
C GLU A 44 -2.82 -0.58 -10.53
N SER A 45 -3.29 -1.40 -9.59
CA SER A 45 -4.65 -1.96 -9.62
C SER A 45 -5.71 -0.85 -9.60
N LEU A 46 -5.54 0.17 -8.74
CA LEU A 46 -6.44 1.31 -8.66
C LEU A 46 -6.43 2.18 -9.94
N LYS A 47 -5.26 2.38 -10.55
CA LYS A 47 -5.14 3.10 -11.83
C LYS A 47 -5.86 2.39 -12.97
N LYS A 48 -5.73 1.05 -13.05
CA LYS A 48 -6.45 0.24 -14.05
C LYS A 48 -7.97 0.35 -13.87
N GLU A 49 -8.46 0.17 -12.64
CA GLU A 49 -9.89 0.29 -12.32
C GLU A 49 -10.47 1.69 -12.58
N LYS A 50 -9.65 2.75 -12.57
CA LYS A 50 -10.04 4.10 -12.97
C LYS A 50 -10.11 4.28 -14.49
N ASN A 51 -9.21 3.65 -15.24
CA ASN A 51 -9.13 3.79 -16.70
C ASN A 51 -10.10 2.87 -17.46
N ASP A 52 -10.58 1.80 -16.82
CA ASP A 52 -11.60 0.89 -17.36
C ASP A 52 -13.05 1.38 -17.10
N LYS A 53 -13.23 2.62 -16.63
CA LYS A 53 -14.51 3.32 -16.43
C LYS A 53 -14.61 4.54 -17.33
#